data_AF-A0A954EBI9-F1
#
_entry.id   AF-A0A954EBI9-F1
#
_cell.length_a   1.000
_cell.length_b   1.000
_cell.length_c   1.000
_cell.angle_alpha   90.00
_cell.angle_beta   90.00
_cell.angle_gamma   90.00
#
_symmetry.space_group_name_H-M   'P 1'
#
loop_
_entity.id
_entity.type
_entity.pdbx_description
1 polymer ?
#
loop_
_entity_poly.entity_id
_entity_poly.type
_entity_poly.pdbx_seq_one_letter_code
_entity_poly.pdbx_strand_id
1 'polypeptide(L)' 'MKSLLICCVLCIPVQLVAAELEWIGLSDDGKGFVQTDSGRKFIPWGFNYDHEGDGRLLEDYWHDEWPVVESA' A
#
# COMPACT_ATOMS: atom_id res chain seq x y z
N MET A 1 3.07 50.17 -34.44
CA MET A 1 2.25 48.96 -34.19
C MET A 1 3.13 47.99 -33.37
N LYS A 2 3.51 48.31 -32.14
CA LYS A 2 2.80 48.05 -30.86
C LYS A 2 2.25 46.62 -30.77
N SER A 3 3.14 45.74 -30.32
CA SER A 3 2.85 44.64 -29.39
C SER A 3 1.90 43.55 -29.87
N LEU A 4 2.44 42.57 -30.59
CA LEU A 4 1.89 41.21 -30.66
C LEU A 4 2.84 40.25 -29.92
N LEU A 5 3.08 40.53 -28.64
CA LEU A 5 3.61 39.56 -27.67
C LEU A 5 2.51 39.34 -26.65
N ILE A 6 1.48 38.58 -27.01
CA ILE A 6 0.43 38.17 -26.08
C ILE A 6 0.18 36.67 -26.26
N CYS A 7 0.36 35.94 -25.16
CA CYS A 7 -0.09 34.58 -24.91
C CYS A 7 0.58 33.43 -25.70
N CYS A 8 1.87 33.22 -25.45
CA CYS A 8 2.40 31.85 -25.39
C CYS A 8 3.06 31.62 -24.02
N VAL A 9 2.36 31.99 -22.94
CA VAL A 9 2.77 31.61 -21.59
C VAL A 9 2.02 30.33 -21.24
N LEU A 10 2.71 29.20 -21.49
CA LEU A 10 2.71 28.02 -20.63
C LEU A 10 1.42 27.19 -20.56
N CYS A 11 1.13 26.43 -21.62
CA CYS A 11 0.51 25.11 -21.45
C CYS A 11 1.59 24.12 -20.96
N ILE A 12 2.07 24.27 -19.72
CA ILE A 12 2.85 23.20 -19.08
C ILE A 12 1.83 22.11 -18.70
N PRO A 13 1.93 20.88 -19.23
CA PRO A 13 1.09 19.80 -18.74
C PRO A 13 1.43 19.56 -17.27
N VAL A 14 0.42 19.71 -16.40
CA VAL A 14 0.55 19.28 -15.01
C VAL A 14 0.62 17.75 -15.03
N GLN A 15 1.83 17.22 -14.88
CA GLN A 15 2.02 15.79 -14.65
C GLN A 15 1.63 15.49 -13.20
N LEU A 16 0.48 14.85 -13.01
CA LEU A 16 0.13 14.22 -11.74
C LEU A 16 0.95 12.93 -11.62
N VAL A 17 2.14 13.05 -11.06
CA VAL A 17 2.94 11.88 -10.67
C VAL A 17 2.36 11.36 -9.35
N ALA A 18 2.07 10.07 -9.29
CA ALA A 18 1.67 9.44 -8.04
C ALA A 18 2.80 9.62 -7.02
N ALA A 19 2.47 10.07 -5.80
CA ALA A 19 3.46 10.14 -4.74
C ALA A 19 4.01 8.74 -4.45
N GLU A 20 5.29 8.66 -4.12
CA GLU A 20 5.87 7.42 -3.59
C GLU A 20 5.17 7.05 -2.28
N LEU A 21 4.93 5.76 -2.09
CA LEU A 21 4.39 5.25 -0.83
C LEU A 21 5.50 5.18 0.20
N GLU A 22 5.23 5.72 1.38
CA GLU A 22 6.11 5.58 2.54
C GLU A 22 6.25 4.11 2.93
N TRP A 23 7.41 3.73 3.43
CA TRP A 23 7.61 2.42 4.02
C TRP A 23 6.69 2.23 5.23
N ILE A 24 6.28 0.98 5.47
CA ILE A 24 5.56 0.62 6.69
C ILE A 24 6.57 0.09 7.70
N GLY A 25 6.67 0.76 8.85
CA GLY A 25 7.49 0.37 9.98
C GLY A 25 6.64 0.02 11.21
N LEU A 26 7.32 -0.42 12.28
CA LEU A 26 6.71 -0.54 13.61
C LEU A 26 6.54 0.84 14.25
N SER A 27 5.48 1.02 15.03
CA SER A 27 5.36 2.18 15.92
C SER A 27 6.43 2.16 17.01
N ASP A 28 6.77 3.33 17.56
CA ASP A 28 7.80 3.45 18.63
C ASP A 28 7.49 2.60 19.88
N ASP A 29 6.21 2.37 20.17
CA ASP A 29 5.77 1.52 21.29
C ASP A 29 5.71 0.02 20.93
N GLY A 30 5.98 -0.33 19.68
CA GLY A 30 5.95 -1.70 19.15
C GLY A 30 4.56 -2.32 19.06
N LYS A 31 3.47 -1.54 19.20
CA LYS A 31 2.10 -2.05 19.28
C LYS A 31 1.32 -1.98 17.96
N GLY A 32 1.94 -1.49 16.89
CA GLY A 32 1.28 -1.40 15.59
C GLY A 32 2.23 -0.98 14.48
N PHE A 33 1.63 -0.54 13.37
CA PHE A 33 2.34 -0.14 12.17
C PHE A 33 2.10 1.33 11.86
N VAL A 34 3.13 1.98 11.32
CA VAL A 34 3.09 3.39 10.88
C VAL A 34 3.78 3.53 9.53
N GLN A 35 3.41 4.56 8.78
CA GLN A 35 4.22 5.05 7.68
C GLN A 35 5.45 5.76 8.23
N THR A 36 6.65 5.40 7.78
CA THR A 36 7.92 5.73 8.45
C THR A 36 8.20 7.23 8.57
N ASP A 37 7.71 8.04 7.62
CA ASP A 37 8.10 9.45 7.53
C ASP A 37 7.03 10.36 8.17
N SER A 38 5.76 10.04 7.92
CA SER A 38 4.61 10.80 8.42
C SER A 38 4.13 10.37 9.80
N GLY A 39 4.53 9.17 10.26
CA GLY A 39 4.02 8.57 11.50
C GLY A 39 2.53 8.20 11.44
N ARG A 40 1.91 8.26 10.26
CA ARG A 40 0.49 7.92 10.10
C ARG A 40 0.26 6.46 10.41
N LYS A 41 -0.73 6.18 11.27
CA LYS A 41 -1.15 4.81 11.60
C LYS A 41 -1.54 4.06 10.32
N PHE A 42 -0.95 2.88 10.16
CA PHE A 42 -1.31 1.94 9.12
C PHE A 42 -2.06 0.75 9.74
N ILE A 43 -3.20 0.38 9.16
CA ILE A 43 -3.99 -0.79 9.55
C ILE A 43 -4.04 -1.70 8.33
N PRO A 44 -3.34 -2.86 8.32
CA PRO A 44 -3.45 -3.79 7.22
C PRO A 44 -4.85 -4.41 7.17
N TRP A 45 -5.41 -4.52 5.98
CA TRP A 45 -6.67 -5.22 5.71
C TRP A 45 -6.40 -6.29 4.67
N GLY A 46 -6.81 -7.52 4.95
CA GLY A 46 -6.61 -8.64 4.03
C GLY A 46 -7.14 -9.95 4.60
N PHE A 47 -7.12 -10.96 3.74
CA PHE A 47 -7.34 -12.36 4.09
C PHE A 47 -6.09 -13.16 3.74
N ASN A 48 -5.89 -14.30 4.40
CA ASN A 48 -4.77 -15.17 4.13
C ASN A 48 -5.20 -16.29 3.17
N TYR A 49 -4.34 -16.63 2.21
CA TYR A 49 -4.63 -17.66 1.20
C TYR A 49 -3.57 -18.75 1.28
N ASP A 50 -3.99 -19.99 1.01
CA ASP A 50 -3.08 -21.10 0.79
C ASP A 50 -2.22 -20.83 -0.46
N HIS A 51 -0.91 -20.80 -0.30
CA HIS A 51 0.01 -20.55 -1.40
C HIS A 51 0.34 -21.84 -2.17
N GLU A 52 0.42 -22.99 -1.48
CA GLU A 52 0.91 -24.26 -2.04
C GLU A 52 -0.23 -25.24 -2.39
N GLY A 53 -1.44 -24.98 -1.90
CA GLY A 53 -2.64 -25.76 -2.15
C GLY A 53 -3.51 -25.24 -3.29
N ASP A 54 -4.82 -25.25 -3.09
CA ASP A 54 -5.85 -24.87 -4.07
C ASP A 54 -6.23 -23.38 -4.03
N GLY A 55 -5.49 -22.57 -3.27
CA GLY A 55 -5.75 -21.13 -3.13
C GLY A 55 -6.93 -20.79 -2.24
N ARG A 56 -7.41 -21.75 -1.42
CA ARG A 56 -8.45 -21.49 -0.41
C ARG A 56 -8.01 -20.43 0.61
N LEU A 57 -9.00 -19.80 1.24
CA LEU A 57 -8.76 -18.96 2.40
C LEU A 57 -8.30 -19.82 3.57
N LEU A 58 -7.21 -19.43 4.22
CA LEU A 58 -6.75 -20.13 5.42
C LEU A 58 -7.83 -20.07 6.52
N GLU A 59 -8.56 -18.96 6.58
CA GLU A 59 -9.63 -18.74 7.55
C GLU A 59 -10.71 -19.83 7.54
N ASP A 60 -10.92 -20.49 6.40
CA ASP A 60 -11.93 -21.54 6.23
C ASP A 60 -11.54 -22.86 6.91
N TYR A 61 -10.26 -23.09 7.20
CA TYR A 61 -9.80 -24.40 7.69
C TYR A 61 -8.71 -24.36 8.77
N TRP A 62 -8.01 -23.24 8.95
CA TRP A 62 -6.88 -23.15 9.89
C TRP A 62 -7.21 -23.48 11.35
N HIS A 63 -8.48 -23.43 11.74
CA HIS A 63 -8.91 -23.75 13.10
C HIS A 63 -8.99 -25.26 13.32
N ASP A 64 -9.48 -25.98 12.31
CA ASP A 64 -9.76 -27.42 12.38
C ASP A 64 -8.61 -28.26 11.78
N GLU A 65 -7.85 -27.66 10.87
CA GLU A 65 -6.84 -28.31 10.03
C GLU A 65 -5.47 -27.61 10.13
N TRP A 66 -5.11 -27.12 11.32
CA TRP A 66 -3.82 -26.44 11.58
C TRP A 66 -2.58 -27.20 11.06
N PRO A 67 -2.48 -28.54 11.17
CA PRO A 67 -1.34 -29.29 10.63
C PRO A 67 -1.10 -29.08 9.13
N VAL A 68 -2.14 -28.75 8.35
CA VAL A 68 -1.99 -28.42 6.93
C VAL A 68 -1.27 -27.08 6.78
N VAL A 69 -1.71 -26.07 7.54
CA VAL A 69 -1.19 -24.70 7.51
C VAL A 69 0.25 -24.62 8.00
N GLU A 70 0.60 -25.28 9.10
CA GLU A 70 1.96 -25.20 9.67
C GLU A 70 3.03 -25.97 8.86
N SER A 71 2.58 -26.85 7.96
CA SER A 71 3.46 -27.67 7.12
C SER A 71 3.78 -27.06 5.75
N ALA A 72 3.10 -25.97 5.38
CA ALA A 72 3.28 -25.24 4.13
C ALA A 72 4.58 -24.41 4.11
#